data_AF-A0A426FPM3-F1
#
_entry.id   AF-A0A426FPM3-F1
#
_cell.length_a   1.000
_cell.length_b   1.000
_cell.length_c   1.000
_cell.angle_alpha   90.00
_cell.angle_beta   90.00
_cell.angle_gamma   90.00
#
_symmetry.space_group_name_H-M   'P 1'
#
loop_
_entity.id
_entity.type
_entity.pdbx_description
1 polymer ?
#
loop_
_entity_poly.entity_id
_entity_poly.type
_entity_poly.pdbx_seq_one_letter_code
_entity_poly.pdbx_strand_id
1 'polypeptide(L)'
;MNALHLLGPDGRKLSLDAQGNGSFKTHVTSYLAASAQKQLDAGKDLSDRGWLTLQDGKVKAVDFAAFARAAGRQKTPPAFDGLALDNGENQEFGTDTVDARHFTAYSAAHSTVKDAGVADAQTVRLMNPMNYIAHRQAGPQHWRIRVGTADRDTSHAIAVILATRLQNTGKQVDLFMPWDVPHSGDYDLDELFGWIDRTVAAGKGER
;
A
#
# COMPACT_ATOMS: atom_id res chain seq x y z
N MET A 1 -12.73 4.10 0.73
CA MET A 1 -11.66 5.04 0.36
C MET A 1 -12.05 6.50 0.61
N ASN A 2 -13.04 7.08 -0.08
CA ASN A 2 -13.37 8.53 0.02
C ASN A 2 -13.56 9.07 1.46
N ALA A 3 -14.10 8.24 2.36
CA ALA A 3 -14.29 8.57 3.78
C ALA A 3 -12.98 8.75 4.59
N LEU A 4 -11.82 8.39 4.02
CA LEU A 4 -10.51 8.62 4.64
C LEU A 4 -10.07 10.10 4.53
N HIS A 5 -10.70 10.88 3.65
CA HIS A 5 -10.41 12.31 3.42
C HIS A 5 -8.93 12.60 3.14
N LEU A 6 -8.26 11.69 2.43
CA LEU A 6 -6.85 11.83 2.06
C LEU A 6 -6.64 13.02 1.11
N LEU A 7 -5.54 13.73 1.31
CA LEU A 7 -5.12 14.86 0.48
C LEU A 7 -3.85 14.50 -0.27
N GLY A 8 -3.82 14.80 -1.57
CA GLY A 8 -2.62 14.65 -2.40
C GLY A 8 -1.57 15.73 -2.11
N PRO A 9 -0.40 15.67 -2.77
CA PRO A 9 0.68 16.65 -2.60
C PRO A 9 0.27 18.09 -2.93
N ASP A 10 -0.73 18.27 -3.78
CA ASP A 10 -1.31 19.56 -4.17
C ASP A 10 -2.37 20.08 -3.18
N GLY A 11 -2.59 19.38 -2.06
CA GLY A 11 -3.61 19.69 -1.07
C GLY A 11 -5.04 19.33 -1.48
N ARG A 12 -5.26 18.74 -2.66
CA ARG A 12 -6.59 18.36 -3.14
C ARG A 12 -7.00 16.99 -2.62
N LYS A 13 -8.31 16.77 -2.47
CA LYS A 13 -8.85 15.47 -2.03
C LYS A 13 -8.55 14.37 -3.05
N LEU A 14 -8.06 13.25 -2.55
CA LEU A 14 -7.96 12.00 -3.29
C LEU A 14 -9.29 11.25 -3.19
N SER A 15 -9.94 11.03 -4.34
CA SER A 15 -11.26 10.39 -4.41
C SER A 15 -11.32 9.35 -5.53
N LEU A 16 -12.30 8.45 -5.42
CA LEU A 16 -12.75 7.54 -6.47
C LEU A 16 -14.25 7.73 -6.70
N ASP A 17 -14.68 7.61 -7.94
CA ASP A 17 -16.07 7.46 -8.34
C ASP A 17 -16.58 6.02 -8.12
N ALA A 18 -17.83 5.77 -8.50
CA ALA A 18 -18.47 4.46 -8.37
C ALA A 18 -17.80 3.37 -9.23
N GLN A 19 -17.06 3.75 -10.27
CA GLN A 19 -16.33 2.85 -11.17
C GLN A 19 -14.87 2.65 -10.72
N GLY A 20 -14.46 3.25 -9.60
CA GLY A 20 -13.10 3.15 -9.10
C GLY A 20 -12.09 3.98 -9.89
N ASN A 21 -12.52 5.06 -10.55
CA ASN A 21 -11.65 6.04 -11.20
C ASN A 21 -11.62 7.36 -10.42
N GLY A 22 -10.52 8.11 -10.52
CA GLY A 22 -10.40 9.41 -9.86
C GLY A 22 -8.98 9.74 -9.42
N SER A 23 -8.83 10.86 -8.72
CA SER A 23 -7.53 11.39 -8.30
C SER A 23 -6.72 10.43 -7.45
N PHE A 24 -7.36 9.56 -6.65
CA PHE A 24 -6.63 8.54 -5.90
C PHE A 24 -5.98 7.48 -6.81
N LYS A 25 -6.69 7.03 -7.86
CA LYS A 25 -6.12 6.08 -8.83
C LYS A 25 -4.93 6.71 -9.55
N THR A 26 -5.05 7.97 -9.96
CA THR A 26 -3.94 8.75 -10.54
C THR A 26 -2.77 8.88 -9.57
N HIS A 27 -3.04 9.06 -8.28
CA HIS A 27 -1.99 9.13 -7.27
C HIS A 27 -1.25 7.79 -7.13
N VAL A 28 -1.96 6.66 -7.09
CA VAL A 28 -1.35 5.32 -7.09
C VAL A 28 -0.50 5.10 -8.35
N THR A 29 -1.03 5.41 -9.54
CA THR A 29 -0.29 5.21 -10.79
C THR A 29 0.92 6.13 -10.93
N SER A 30 0.96 7.27 -10.25
CA SER A 30 2.14 8.14 -10.23
C SER A 30 3.38 7.44 -9.62
N TYR A 31 3.19 6.56 -8.64
CA TYR A 31 4.28 5.77 -8.06
C TYR A 31 4.77 4.68 -9.04
N LEU A 32 3.86 4.04 -9.78
CA LEU A 32 4.24 3.11 -10.85
C LEU A 32 4.98 3.83 -11.98
N ALA A 33 4.53 5.04 -12.35
CA ALA A 33 5.20 5.86 -13.35
C ALA A 33 6.59 6.28 -12.90
N ALA A 34 6.77 6.67 -11.64
CA ALA A 34 8.08 7.00 -11.07
C ALA A 34 9.01 5.77 -11.05
N SER A 35 8.49 4.59 -10.73
CA SER A 35 9.24 3.34 -10.80
C SER A 35 9.72 3.03 -12.22
N ALA A 36 8.83 3.13 -13.22
CA ALA A 36 9.16 2.95 -14.63
C ALA A 36 10.18 3.99 -15.09
N GLN A 37 10.00 5.25 -14.72
CA GLN A 37 10.90 6.32 -15.10
C GLN A 37 12.33 6.09 -14.59
N LYS A 38 12.50 5.62 -13.34
CA LYS A 38 13.83 5.27 -12.80
C LYS A 38 14.53 4.21 -13.65
N GLN A 39 13.78 3.27 -14.24
CA GLN A 39 14.36 2.26 -15.14
C GLN A 39 14.70 2.81 -16.53
N LEU A 40 13.84 3.66 -17.11
CA LEU A 40 14.13 4.33 -18.38
C LEU A 40 15.36 5.23 -18.28
N ASP A 41 15.47 6.00 -17.18
CA ASP A 41 16.62 6.87 -16.93
C ASP A 41 17.91 6.05 -16.74
N ALA A 42 17.80 4.78 -16.31
CA ALA A 42 18.91 3.82 -16.23
C ALA A 42 19.19 3.09 -17.56
N GLY A 43 18.50 3.46 -18.65
CA GLY A 43 18.69 2.89 -19.99
C GLY A 43 17.98 1.57 -20.25
N LYS A 44 17.09 1.12 -19.35
CA LYS A 44 16.29 -0.08 -19.58
C LYS A 44 15.21 0.20 -20.63
N ASP A 45 15.09 -0.69 -21.62
CA ASP A 45 13.96 -0.66 -22.54
C ASP A 45 12.69 -1.17 -21.84
N LEU A 46 11.62 -0.37 -21.89
CA LEU A 46 10.31 -0.69 -21.33
C LEU A 46 9.21 -0.72 -22.42
N SER A 47 9.58 -0.75 -23.70
CA SER A 47 8.65 -0.79 -24.82
C SER A 47 7.74 -2.03 -24.82
N ASP A 48 8.19 -3.11 -24.17
CA ASP A 48 7.43 -4.35 -23.97
C ASP A 48 6.34 -4.23 -22.88
N ARG A 49 6.37 -3.17 -22.07
CA ARG A 49 5.38 -2.91 -21.02
C ARG A 49 4.17 -2.21 -21.61
N GLY A 50 3.28 -2.98 -22.25
CA GLY A 50 2.07 -2.48 -22.92
C GLY A 50 1.05 -1.73 -22.03
N TRP A 51 1.33 -1.56 -20.75
CA TRP A 51 0.57 -0.74 -19.81
C TRP A 51 1.21 0.64 -19.57
N LEU A 52 2.35 0.94 -20.18
CA LEU A 52 3.00 2.24 -20.18
C LEU A 52 2.76 2.98 -21.50
N THR A 53 2.60 4.31 -21.41
CA THR A 53 2.75 5.21 -22.57
C THR A 53 4.07 5.93 -22.43
N LEU A 54 4.99 5.69 -23.35
CA LEU A 54 6.33 6.26 -23.39
C LEU A 54 6.43 7.31 -24.49
N GLN A 55 7.00 8.46 -24.19
CA GLN A 55 7.25 9.52 -25.18
C GLN A 55 8.46 10.36 -24.76
N ASP A 56 9.39 10.61 -25.68
CA ASP A 56 10.57 11.45 -25.48
C ASP A 56 11.42 11.05 -24.25
N GLY A 57 11.61 9.73 -24.05
CA GLY A 57 12.33 9.19 -22.89
C GLY A 57 11.60 9.33 -21.56
N LYS A 58 10.30 9.68 -21.57
CA LYS A 58 9.48 9.89 -20.38
C LYS A 58 8.25 8.98 -20.33
N VAL A 59 7.89 8.55 -19.13
CA VAL A 59 6.60 7.89 -18.85
C VAL A 59 5.51 8.97 -18.81
N LYS A 60 4.60 8.94 -19.78
CA LYS A 60 3.49 9.90 -19.88
C LYS A 60 2.22 9.41 -19.20
N ALA A 61 1.98 8.10 -19.24
CA ALA A 61 0.79 7.50 -18.64
C ALA A 61 1.04 6.05 -18.23
N VAL A 62 0.20 5.59 -17.31
CA VAL A 62 0.13 4.21 -16.82
C VAL A 62 -1.33 3.77 -16.94
N ASP A 63 -1.61 2.77 -17.76
CA ASP A 63 -2.89 2.06 -17.74
C ASP A 63 -2.87 1.06 -16.58
N PHE A 64 -3.49 1.46 -15.47
CA PHE A 64 -3.55 0.62 -14.27
C PHE A 64 -4.26 -0.72 -14.50
N ALA A 65 -5.26 -0.78 -15.37
CA ALA A 65 -5.99 -2.02 -15.62
C ALA A 65 -5.13 -2.98 -16.46
N ALA A 66 -4.41 -2.46 -17.46
CA ALA A 66 -3.43 -3.25 -18.20
C ALA A 66 -2.27 -3.71 -17.31
N PHE A 67 -1.77 -2.85 -16.42
CA PHE A 67 -0.77 -3.20 -15.42
C PHE A 67 -1.26 -4.34 -14.52
N ALA A 68 -2.46 -4.24 -13.94
CA ALA A 68 -3.02 -5.28 -13.09
C ALA A 68 -3.23 -6.61 -13.84
N ARG A 69 -3.63 -6.57 -15.12
CA ARG A 69 -3.71 -7.78 -15.96
C ARG A 69 -2.33 -8.40 -16.21
N ALA A 70 -1.33 -7.58 -16.50
CA ALA A 70 0.03 -8.04 -16.75
C ALA A 70 0.70 -8.61 -15.49
N ALA A 71 0.45 -8.01 -14.32
CA ALA A 71 0.97 -8.49 -13.04
C ALA A 71 0.31 -9.81 -12.58
N GLY A 72 -0.93 -10.06 -13.01
CA GLY A 72 -1.70 -11.23 -12.62
C GLY A 72 -2.32 -11.13 -11.22
N ARG A 73 -3.28 -12.02 -10.94
CA ARG A 73 -3.95 -12.13 -9.63
C ARG A 73 -3.35 -13.28 -8.84
N GLN A 74 -2.92 -13.00 -7.60
CA GLN A 74 -2.38 -14.01 -6.68
C GLN A 74 -3.45 -14.65 -5.78
N LYS A 75 -4.39 -13.86 -5.26
CA LYS A 75 -5.40 -14.32 -4.27
C LYS A 75 -6.83 -14.31 -4.83
N THR A 76 -7.63 -15.29 -4.44
CA THR A 76 -9.08 -15.35 -4.71
C THR A 76 -9.85 -14.40 -3.78
N PRO A 77 -11.02 -13.88 -4.18
CA PRO A 77 -11.82 -13.04 -3.30
C PRO A 77 -12.69 -13.87 -2.32
N PRO A 78 -12.86 -13.42 -1.05
CA PRO A 78 -12.12 -12.34 -0.40
C PRO A 78 -10.67 -12.76 -0.10
N ALA A 79 -9.71 -11.87 -0.39
CA ALA A 79 -8.28 -12.21 -0.38
C ALA A 79 -7.64 -12.32 1.01
N PHE A 80 -8.35 -11.96 2.08
CA PHE A 80 -7.81 -11.89 3.44
C PHE A 80 -8.80 -12.51 4.42
N ASP A 81 -10.03 -11.99 4.50
CA ASP A 81 -11.06 -12.58 5.36
C ASP A 81 -11.83 -13.65 4.58
N GLY A 82 -11.29 -14.87 4.57
CA GLY A 82 -11.84 -16.00 3.82
C GLY A 82 -13.22 -16.39 4.35
N LEU A 83 -14.16 -16.68 3.44
CA LEU A 83 -15.54 -17.03 3.83
C LEU A 83 -15.60 -18.34 4.63
N ALA A 84 -14.59 -19.20 4.47
CA ALA A 84 -14.46 -20.47 5.16
C ALA A 84 -13.50 -20.43 6.37
N LEU A 85 -13.05 -19.24 6.80
CA LEU A 85 -12.04 -19.06 7.85
C LEU A 85 -10.69 -19.76 7.56
N ASP A 86 -10.32 -19.85 6.28
CA ASP A 86 -9.24 -20.68 5.76
C ASP A 86 -7.98 -19.89 5.36
N ASN A 87 -7.98 -18.57 5.54
CA ASN A 87 -6.81 -17.73 5.30
C ASN A 87 -6.01 -17.52 6.59
N GLY A 88 -4.70 -17.28 6.45
CA GLY A 88 -3.82 -17.02 7.59
C GLY A 88 -4.27 -15.82 8.43
N GLU A 89 -4.84 -14.78 7.80
CA GLU A 89 -5.38 -13.62 8.51
C GLU A 89 -6.59 -13.98 9.38
N ASN A 90 -7.38 -15.00 9.03
CA ASN A 90 -8.47 -15.45 9.91
C ASN A 90 -7.91 -16.06 11.21
N GLN A 91 -6.81 -16.79 11.13
CA GLN A 91 -6.11 -17.36 12.29
C GLN A 91 -5.44 -16.28 13.15
N GLU A 92 -4.85 -15.25 12.54
CA GLU A 92 -4.31 -14.08 13.26
C GLU A 92 -5.38 -13.43 14.16
N PHE A 93 -6.62 -13.42 13.70
CA PHE A 93 -7.76 -12.91 14.46
C PHE A 93 -8.39 -13.94 15.42
N GLY A 94 -7.81 -15.12 15.62
CA GLY A 94 -8.23 -16.11 16.62
C GLY A 94 -8.12 -15.63 18.07
N THR A 95 -8.27 -16.55 19.01
CA THR A 95 -8.02 -16.41 20.45
C THR A 95 -7.28 -17.64 20.96
N ASP A 96 -7.02 -17.70 22.26
CA ASP A 96 -6.52 -18.89 22.97
C ASP A 96 -7.43 -20.13 22.85
N THR A 97 -8.70 -19.93 22.48
CA THR A 97 -9.77 -20.94 22.51
C THR A 97 -10.51 -21.07 21.18
N VAL A 98 -10.30 -20.14 20.24
CA VAL A 98 -10.92 -20.13 18.90
C VAL A 98 -9.82 -19.90 17.88
N ASP A 99 -9.52 -20.91 17.05
CA ASP A 99 -8.38 -20.86 16.12
C ASP A 99 -8.49 -19.73 15.09
N ALA A 100 -9.67 -19.51 14.52
CA ALA A 100 -9.88 -18.52 13.46
C ALA A 100 -11.21 -17.76 13.62
N ARG A 101 -11.19 -16.46 13.28
CA ARG A 101 -12.39 -15.60 13.30
C ARG A 101 -12.44 -14.69 12.07
N HIS A 102 -13.65 -14.25 11.72
CA HIS A 102 -13.83 -13.18 10.75
C HIS A 102 -13.42 -11.84 11.35
N PHE A 103 -13.03 -10.88 10.50
CA PHE A 103 -12.63 -9.54 10.93
C PHE A 103 -13.25 -8.43 10.06
N THR A 104 -14.15 -8.81 9.14
CA THR A 104 -14.94 -7.91 8.33
C THR A 104 -16.42 -8.24 8.41
N ALA A 105 -17.27 -7.21 8.36
CA ALA A 105 -18.72 -7.40 8.33
C ALA A 105 -19.20 -8.18 7.10
N TYR A 106 -18.51 -8.03 5.96
CA TYR A 106 -18.88 -8.72 4.73
C TYR A 106 -18.68 -10.24 4.86
N SER A 107 -17.48 -10.70 5.22
CA SER A 107 -17.22 -12.13 5.30
C SER A 107 -17.99 -12.79 6.44
N ALA A 108 -18.19 -12.10 7.57
CA ALA A 108 -19.05 -12.59 8.64
C ALA A 108 -20.50 -12.83 8.17
N ALA A 109 -21.07 -11.93 7.37
CA ALA A 109 -22.43 -12.07 6.83
C ALA A 109 -22.56 -13.14 5.73
N HIS A 110 -21.44 -13.55 5.13
CA HIS A 110 -21.38 -14.51 4.02
C HIS A 110 -20.58 -15.76 4.39
N SER A 111 -20.41 -16.01 5.69
CA SER A 111 -19.61 -17.13 6.18
C SER A 111 -20.20 -18.45 5.70
N THR A 112 -19.33 -19.38 5.31
CA THR A 112 -19.70 -20.77 5.02
C THR A 112 -19.53 -21.68 6.24
N VAL A 113 -18.98 -21.15 7.34
CA VAL A 113 -18.80 -21.86 8.61
C VAL A 113 -19.93 -21.50 9.56
N LYS A 114 -20.63 -22.52 10.05
CA LYS A 114 -21.72 -22.33 11.02
C LYS A 114 -21.16 -21.84 12.35
N ASP A 115 -21.84 -20.86 12.95
CA ASP A 115 -21.49 -20.26 14.25
C ASP A 115 -20.07 -19.66 14.27
N ALA A 116 -19.58 -19.21 13.10
CA ALA A 116 -18.28 -18.55 12.95
C ALA A 116 -18.15 -17.32 13.85
N GLY A 117 -17.05 -17.26 14.60
CA GLY A 117 -16.72 -16.11 15.44
C GLY A 117 -16.32 -14.89 14.62
N VAL A 118 -16.55 -13.71 15.19
CA VAL A 118 -16.08 -12.42 14.65
C VAL A 118 -15.18 -11.76 15.69
N ALA A 119 -14.01 -11.31 15.28
CA ALA A 119 -13.13 -10.52 16.13
C ALA A 119 -13.82 -9.23 16.57
N ASP A 120 -13.68 -8.89 17.85
CA ASP A 120 -14.28 -7.67 18.39
C ASP A 120 -13.61 -6.41 17.80
N ALA A 121 -14.33 -5.29 17.85
CA ALA A 121 -13.88 -4.05 17.25
C ALA A 121 -12.58 -3.51 17.87
N GLN A 122 -12.28 -3.81 19.13
CA GLN A 122 -11.04 -3.38 19.78
C GLN A 122 -9.85 -4.18 19.25
N THR A 123 -9.99 -5.49 19.10
CA THR A 123 -8.97 -6.36 18.49
C THR A 123 -8.67 -5.91 17.05
N VAL A 124 -9.71 -5.71 16.23
CA VAL A 124 -9.53 -5.22 14.85
C VAL A 124 -8.87 -3.83 14.82
N ARG A 125 -9.21 -2.97 15.79
CA ARG A 125 -8.61 -1.63 15.90
C ARG A 125 -7.10 -1.71 16.19
N LEU A 126 -6.68 -2.59 17.09
CA LEU A 126 -5.28 -2.79 17.48
C LEU A 126 -4.40 -3.25 16.31
N MET A 127 -4.94 -4.09 15.42
CA MET A 127 -4.20 -4.62 14.26
C MET A 127 -4.07 -3.67 13.08
N ASN A 128 -4.62 -2.44 13.18
CA ASN A 128 -4.58 -1.49 12.08
C ASN A 128 -3.81 -0.20 12.44
N PRO A 129 -2.62 0.02 11.87
CA PRO A 129 -1.80 1.20 12.18
C PRO A 129 -2.50 2.52 11.84
N MET A 130 -3.46 2.54 10.91
CA MET A 130 -4.21 3.74 10.55
C MET A 130 -4.95 4.38 11.74
N ASN A 131 -5.28 3.60 12.77
CA ASN A 131 -5.93 4.09 13.98
C ASN A 131 -5.00 4.87 14.92
N TYR A 132 -3.69 4.76 14.72
CA TYR A 132 -2.66 5.27 15.63
C TYR A 132 -1.77 6.34 15.00
N ILE A 133 -2.02 6.69 13.73
CA ILE A 133 -1.35 7.81 13.07
C ILE A 133 -1.87 9.11 13.70
N ALA A 134 -1.18 9.52 14.76
CA ALA A 134 -1.47 10.68 15.58
C ALA A 134 -1.08 12.00 14.89
N HIS A 135 -1.56 13.11 15.44
CA HIS A 135 -1.20 14.45 15.00
C HIS A 135 0.32 14.71 15.09
N ARG A 136 0.80 15.63 14.24
CA ARG A 136 2.20 16.02 13.93
C ARG A 136 3.28 15.62 14.95
N GLN A 137 3.11 15.91 16.23
CA GLN A 137 4.20 15.82 17.22
C GLN A 137 4.36 14.46 17.93
N ALA A 138 3.41 13.53 17.83
CA ALA A 138 3.50 12.24 18.52
C ALA A 138 3.95 11.09 17.59
N GLY A 139 4.80 10.18 18.08
CA GLY A 139 5.28 9.00 17.36
C GLY A 139 6.41 9.27 16.34
N PRO A 140 6.85 8.22 15.59
CA PRO A 140 7.94 8.33 14.63
C PRO A 140 7.69 9.41 13.57
N GLN A 141 8.70 10.23 13.30
CA GLN A 141 8.60 11.36 12.36
C GLN A 141 9.02 11.01 10.93
N HIS A 142 9.88 10.02 10.77
CA HIS A 142 10.43 9.61 9.48
C HIS A 142 10.03 8.17 9.18
N TRP A 143 9.46 7.96 8.00
CA TRP A 143 8.95 6.68 7.54
C TRP A 143 9.54 6.35 6.17
N ARG A 144 10.07 5.15 6.02
CA ARG A 144 10.49 4.59 4.73
C ARG A 144 9.59 3.41 4.41
N ILE A 145 8.90 3.46 3.28
CA ILE A 145 7.94 2.44 2.86
C ILE A 145 8.31 1.98 1.45
N ARG A 146 8.30 0.68 1.24
CA ARG A 146 8.50 0.06 -0.07
C ARG A 146 7.42 -0.99 -0.32
N VAL A 147 6.94 -1.07 -1.56
CA VAL A 147 6.12 -2.18 -2.06
C VAL A 147 6.52 -2.42 -3.51
N GLY A 148 6.99 -3.62 -3.84
CA GLY A 148 7.48 -3.91 -5.17
C GLY A 148 6.38 -3.81 -6.23
N THR A 149 6.72 -3.40 -7.46
CA THR A 149 5.71 -3.34 -8.54
C THR A 149 5.25 -4.73 -8.98
N ALA A 150 5.97 -5.79 -8.62
CA ALA A 150 5.57 -7.19 -8.85
C ALA A 150 5.04 -7.88 -7.57
N ASP A 151 4.94 -7.17 -6.45
CA ASP A 151 4.25 -7.65 -5.24
C ASP A 151 2.73 -7.64 -5.48
N ARG A 152 2.08 -8.80 -5.30
CA ARG A 152 0.62 -8.94 -5.41
C ARG A 152 -0.01 -9.60 -4.18
N ASP A 153 0.71 -9.62 -3.06
CA ASP A 153 0.23 -10.17 -1.79
C ASP A 153 -0.83 -9.27 -1.15
N THR A 154 -0.75 -7.96 -1.45
CA THR A 154 -1.82 -6.98 -1.22
C THR A 154 -1.87 -5.94 -2.33
N SER A 155 -2.91 -5.10 -2.34
CA SER A 155 -3.00 -4.01 -3.31
C SER A 155 -1.98 -2.91 -3.00
N HIS A 156 -1.30 -2.37 -4.04
CA HIS A 156 -0.47 -1.16 -3.93
C HIS A 156 -1.19 0.02 -3.27
N ALA A 157 -2.52 0.08 -3.38
CA ALA A 157 -3.34 1.10 -2.73
C ALA A 157 -3.18 1.11 -1.20
N ILE A 158 -2.90 -0.04 -0.55
CA ILE A 158 -2.72 -0.11 0.91
C ILE A 158 -1.50 0.69 1.36
N ALA A 159 -0.36 0.50 0.71
CA ALA A 159 0.86 1.27 1.00
C ALA A 159 0.66 2.76 0.72
N VAL A 160 -0.02 3.11 -0.37
CA VAL A 160 -0.31 4.51 -0.71
C VAL A 160 -1.25 5.14 0.32
N ILE A 161 -2.30 4.45 0.77
CA ILE A 161 -3.20 4.96 1.84
C ILE A 161 -2.42 5.26 3.12
N LEU A 162 -1.56 4.34 3.55
CA LEU A 162 -0.72 4.52 4.74
C LEU A 162 0.20 5.72 4.59
N ALA A 163 0.95 5.79 3.49
CA ALA A 163 1.90 6.87 3.21
C ALA A 163 1.20 8.23 3.14
N THR A 164 0.07 8.33 2.41
CA THR A 164 -0.67 9.58 2.30
C THR A 164 -1.23 10.01 3.66
N ARG A 165 -1.74 9.09 4.49
CA ARG A 165 -2.22 9.43 5.83
C ARG A 165 -1.10 9.96 6.74
N LEU A 166 0.06 9.32 6.70
CA LEU A 166 1.26 9.79 7.41
C LEU A 166 1.66 11.20 6.94
N GLN A 167 1.71 11.43 5.63
CA GLN A 167 2.02 12.76 5.06
C GLN A 167 0.98 13.83 5.46
N ASN A 168 -0.32 13.50 5.42
CA ASN A 168 -1.40 14.40 5.81
C ASN A 168 -1.35 14.78 7.31
N THR A 169 -0.72 13.94 8.14
CA THR A 169 -0.47 14.25 9.56
C THR A 169 0.89 14.89 9.81
N GLY A 170 1.60 15.29 8.75
CA GLY A 170 2.87 16.02 8.78
C GLY A 170 4.11 15.16 9.04
N LYS A 171 4.01 13.83 8.85
CA LYS A 171 5.17 12.94 8.90
C LYS A 171 5.96 13.03 7.60
N GLN A 172 7.28 12.82 7.70
CA GLN A 172 8.15 12.69 6.53
C GLN A 172 8.11 11.25 6.04
N VAL A 173 7.68 11.04 4.80
CA VAL A 173 7.48 9.70 4.24
C VAL A 173 8.22 9.57 2.92
N ASP A 174 9.15 8.63 2.87
CA ASP A 174 9.79 8.11 1.66
C ASP A 174 9.05 6.84 1.23
N LEU A 175 8.03 6.98 0.38
CA LEU A 175 7.36 5.86 -0.28
C LEU A 175 7.89 5.72 -1.70
N PHE A 176 8.33 4.52 -2.05
CA PHE A 176 8.68 4.15 -3.43
C PHE A 176 8.16 2.75 -3.76
N MET A 177 7.91 2.48 -5.04
CA MET A 177 7.54 1.16 -5.53
C MET A 177 8.67 0.58 -6.38
N PRO A 178 9.55 -0.28 -5.83
CA PRO A 178 10.70 -0.77 -6.60
C PRO A 178 10.29 -1.63 -7.79
N TRP A 179 10.92 -1.36 -8.94
CA TRP A 179 10.58 -1.98 -10.22
C TRP A 179 10.85 -3.49 -10.22
N ASP A 180 9.86 -4.27 -10.65
CA ASP A 180 9.86 -5.73 -10.76
C ASP A 180 10.27 -6.48 -9.47
N VAL A 181 10.30 -5.79 -8.32
CA VAL A 181 10.54 -6.45 -7.03
C VAL A 181 9.28 -7.21 -6.61
N PRO A 182 9.40 -8.49 -6.20
CA PRO A 182 8.27 -9.30 -5.77
C PRO A 182 7.93 -9.02 -4.29
N HIS A 183 7.17 -9.91 -3.66
CA HIS A 183 6.94 -9.88 -2.23
C HIS A 183 8.22 -10.23 -1.46
N SER A 184 8.99 -9.21 -1.09
CA SER A 184 10.26 -9.35 -0.36
C SER A 184 10.61 -8.08 0.42
N GLY A 185 11.62 -8.18 1.29
CA GLY A 185 12.23 -7.08 2.03
C GLY A 185 13.75 -7.09 1.90
N ASP A 186 14.41 -6.09 2.47
CA ASP A 186 15.87 -5.99 2.63
C ASP A 186 16.70 -6.14 1.33
N TYR A 187 16.08 -5.94 0.16
CA TYR A 187 16.75 -6.02 -1.14
C TYR A 187 17.49 -4.73 -1.52
N ASP A 188 17.29 -3.63 -0.79
CA ASP A 188 17.85 -2.30 -1.09
C ASP A 188 18.65 -1.70 0.09
N LEU A 189 19.46 -2.54 0.76
CA LEU A 189 20.20 -2.17 1.98
C LEU A 189 21.07 -0.90 1.83
N ASP A 190 21.74 -0.72 0.69
CA ASP A 190 22.54 0.49 0.46
C ASP A 190 21.67 1.76 0.43
N GLU A 191 20.50 1.70 -0.23
CA GLU A 191 19.54 2.81 -0.23
C GLU A 191 18.91 3.02 1.15
N LEU A 192 18.66 1.94 1.90
CA LEU A 192 18.14 1.97 3.27
C LEU A 192 19.14 2.63 4.22
N PHE A 193 20.40 2.18 4.25
CA PHE A 193 21.43 2.74 5.12
C PHE A 193 21.74 4.19 4.75
N GLY A 194 21.79 4.51 3.45
CA GLY A 194 21.92 5.90 3.01
C GLY A 194 20.74 6.78 3.45
N TRP A 195 19.51 6.24 3.49
CA TRP A 195 18.36 6.95 4.04
C TRP A 195 18.49 7.17 5.56
N ILE A 196 18.89 6.15 6.31
CA ILE A 196 19.14 6.23 7.76
C ILE A 196 20.16 7.31 8.06
N ASP A 197 21.32 7.29 7.39
CA ASP A 197 22.41 8.25 7.62
C ASP A 197 21.96 9.69 7.41
N ARG A 198 21.23 9.97 6.31
CA ARG A 198 20.71 11.31 6.02
C ARG A 198 19.68 11.76 7.05
N THR A 199 18.76 10.88 7.45
CA THR A 199 17.72 11.20 8.43
C THR A 199 18.32 11.48 9.81
N VAL A 200 19.29 10.68 10.26
CA VAL A 200 19.97 10.88 11.55
C VAL A 200 20.85 12.13 11.53
N ALA A 201 21.54 12.41 10.43
CA ALA A 201 22.37 13.62 10.29
C ALA A 201 21.51 14.89 10.33
N ALA A 202 20.37 14.92 9.61
CA ALA A 202 19.45 16.06 9.60
C ALA A 202 18.93 16.40 11.02
N GLY A 203 18.64 15.38 11.84
CA GLY A 203 18.17 15.57 13.22
C GLY A 203 19.21 16.15 14.20
N LYS A 204 20.49 16.21 13.83
CA LYS A 204 21.56 16.83 14.64
C LYS A 204 21.71 18.33 14.41
N GLY A 205 21.21 18.86 13.28
CA GLY A 205 21.33 20.29 12.92
C GLY A 205 20.20 21.18 13.46
N GLU A 206 19.12 20.61 13.99
CA GLU A 206 17.94 21.32 14.51
C GLU A 206 17.88 21.34 16.06
N ARG A 207 18.97 20.99 16.75
CA ARG A 207 19.07 21.06 18.22
C ARG A 207 19.87 22.27 18.69
#